data_AF-G0ESR9-F1
#
_entry.id   AF-G0ESR9-F1
#
_cell.length_a   1.000
_cell.length_b   1.000
_cell.length_c   1.000
_cell.angle_alpha   90.00
_cell.angle_beta   90.00
_cell.angle_gamma   90.00
#
_symmetry.space_group_name_H-M   'P 1'
#
loop_
_entity.id
_entity.type
_entity.pdbx_description
1 polymer ?
#
loop_
_entity_poly.entity_id
_entity_poly.type
_entity_poly.pdbx_seq_one_letter_code
_entity_poly.pdbx_strand_id
1 'polypeptide(L)' 'MHDDKPPSFWTTIWGNGLDRIYHSATWEEAQDKHRRVVDKVRRTLPNKATAAQ' A
#
# COMPACT_ATOMS: atom_id res chain seq x y z
N MET A 1 -4.65 -11.93 28.54
CA MET A 1 -5.38 -10.85 27.86
C MET A 1 -5.54 -11.29 26.41
N HIS A 2 -6.72 -11.80 26.04
CA HIS A 2 -7.04 -12.01 24.63
C HIS A 2 -7.30 -10.64 24.04
N ASP A 3 -6.51 -10.25 23.04
CA ASP A 3 -6.79 -9.04 22.26
C ASP A 3 -8.08 -9.33 21.49
N ASP A 4 -9.24 -8.84 21.99
CA ASP A 4 -10.58 -8.98 21.38
C ASP A 4 -10.71 -8.10 20.12
N LYS A 5 -9.59 -7.72 19.52
CA LYS A 5 -9.54 -6.80 18.41
C LYS A 5 -9.75 -7.60 17.12
N PRO A 6 -10.70 -7.18 16.26
CA PRO A 6 -10.95 -7.89 15.02
C PRO A 6 -9.66 -7.96 14.18
N PRO A 7 -9.45 -9.06 13.43
CA PRO A 7 -8.26 -9.24 12.61
C PRO A 7 -8.12 -8.04 11.68
N SER A 8 -7.03 -7.30 11.87
CA SER A 8 -6.76 -6.07 11.13
C SER A 8 -5.78 -6.37 9.99
N PHE A 9 -6.11 -5.92 8.79
CA PHE A 9 -5.23 -6.06 7.63
C PHE A 9 -4.23 -4.91 7.60
N TRP A 10 -2.97 -5.23 7.38
CA TRP A 10 -1.89 -4.25 7.36
C TRP A 10 -1.37 -4.12 5.93
N THR A 11 -1.42 -2.89 5.40
CA THR A 11 -0.82 -2.56 4.11
C THR A 11 0.39 -1.69 4.37
N THR A 12 1.56 -2.21 4.04
CA THR A 12 2.83 -1.51 4.23
C THR A 12 3.34 -0.97 2.90
N ILE A 13 3.69 0.32 2.86
CA ILE A 13 4.24 0.98 1.67
C ILE A 13 5.65 1.43 1.98
N TRP A 14 6.63 0.85 1.29
CA TRP A 14 8.06 1.16 1.43
C TRP A 14 8.59 1.82 0.15
N GLY A 15 9.28 2.95 0.27
CA GLY A 15 10.01 3.58 -0.84
C GLY A 15 10.63 4.93 -0.46
N ASN A 16 11.77 5.31 -1.08
CA ASN A 16 12.53 6.58 -0.90
C ASN A 16 12.10 7.49 0.28
N GLY A 17 12.36 7.06 1.52
CA GLY A 17 12.12 7.87 2.73
C GLY A 17 10.68 7.87 3.27
N LEU A 18 9.79 7.09 2.67
CA LEU A 18 8.43 6.84 3.15
C LEU A 18 8.33 5.40 3.65
N ASP A 19 8.25 5.26 4.97
CA ASP A 19 7.72 4.06 5.63
C ASP A 19 6.34 4.42 6.20
N ARG A 20 5.29 3.81 5.65
CA ARG A 20 3.93 3.99 6.15
C ARG A 20 3.20 2.66 6.25
N ILE A 21 2.67 2.41 7.45
CA ILE A 21 1.80 1.27 7.75
C ILE A 21 0.36 1.79 7.80
N TYR A 22 -0.52 1.18 7.00
CA TYR A 22 -1.95 1.44 7.03
C TYR A 22 -2.67 0.24 7.63
N HIS A 23 -3.55 0.51 8.59
CA HIS A 23 -4.44 -0.49 9.15
C HIS A 23 -5.81 -0.41 8.46
N SER A 24 -6.40 -1.55 8.15
CA SER A 24 -7.76 -1.70 7.63
C SER A 24 -8.53 -2.69 8.48
N ALA A 25 -9.79 -2.38 8.77
CA ALA A 25 -10.68 -3.25 9.53
C ALA A 25 -11.20 -4.41 8.68
N THR A 26 -11.26 -4.22 7.36
CA THR A 26 -11.72 -5.24 6.40
C THR A 26 -10.70 -5.48 5.28
N TRP A 27 -10.81 -6.65 4.64
CA TRP A 27 -10.01 -7.01 3.48
C TRP A 27 -10.32 -6.12 2.26
N GLU A 28 -11.60 -5.80 2.04
CA GLU A 28 -12.04 -4.95 0.94
C GLU A 28 -11.40 -3.55 1.02
N GLU A 29 -11.35 -2.95 2.21
CA GLU A 29 -10.65 -1.68 2.42
C GLU A 29 -9.14 -1.79 2.18
N ALA A 30 -8.52 -2.89 2.57
CA ALA A 30 -7.09 -3.12 2.32
C ALA A 30 -6.80 -3.24 0.81
N GLN A 31 -7.65 -3.94 0.06
CA GLN A 31 -7.54 -4.07 -1.39
C GLN A 31 -7.77 -2.74 -2.12
N ASP A 32 -8.78 -1.96 -1.72
CA ASP A 32 -9.03 -0.63 -2.32
C ASP A 32 -7.84 0.31 -2.09
N LYS A 33 -7.30 0.35 -0.86
CA LYS A 33 -6.08 1.13 -0.55
C LYS A 33 -4.90 0.69 -1.40
N HIS A 34 -4.67 -0.62 -1.52
CA HIS A 34 -3.60 -1.17 -2.36
C HIS A 34 -3.76 -0.74 -3.83
N ARG A 35 -4.97 -0.88 -4.39
CA ARG A 35 -5.27 -0.47 -5.77
C ARG A 35 -5.01 1.02 -6.01
N ARG A 36 -5.45 1.88 -5.10
CA ARG A 36 -5.22 3.34 -5.18
C ARG A 36 -3.74 3.69 -5.12
N VAL A 37 -2.97 3.02 -4.26
CA VAL A 37 -1.52 3.21 -4.16
C VAL A 37 -0.84 2.81 -5.47
N VAL A 38 -1.16 1.64 -6.01
CA VAL A 38 -0.59 1.17 -7.29
C VAL A 38 -0.93 2.12 -8.43
N ASP A 39 -2.18 2.58 -8.52
CA ASP A 39 -2.60 3.55 -9.55
C ASP A 39 -1.86 4.88 -9.40
N LYS A 40 -1.74 5.40 -8.17
CA LYS A 40 -0.98 6.61 -7.89
C LYS A 40 0.49 6.46 -8.25
N VAL A 41 1.12 5.33 -7.91
CA VAL A 41 2.52 5.03 -8.25
C VAL A 41 2.69 5.01 -9.76
N ARG A 42 1.80 4.34 -10.51
CA ARG A 42 1.83 4.32 -11.98
C ARG A 42 1.68 5.69 -12.62
N ARG A 43 0.85 6.58 -12.04
CA ARG A 43 0.67 7.95 -12.53
C ARG A 43 1.83 8.89 -12.18
N THR A 44 2.42 8.69 -10.99
CA THR A 44 3.38 9.64 -10.41
C THR A 44 4.82 9.30 -10.77
N LEU A 45 5.15 8.01 -10.84
CA LEU A 45 6.47 7.60 -11.29
C LEU A 45 6.53 7.76 -12.80
N PRO A 46 7.53 8.47 -13.35
CA PRO A 46 7.76 8.46 -14.79
C PRO A 46 7.95 7.00 -15.19
N ASN A 47 7.23 6.58 -16.22
CA ASN A 47 7.27 5.24 -16.77
C ASN A 47 8.71 4.92 -17.17
N LYS A 48 9.50 4.31 -16.28
CA LYS A 48 10.84 3.78 -16.61
C LYS A 48 10.67 2.49 -17.42
N ALA A 49 10.03 2.62 -18.58
CA ALA A 49 10.12 1.66 -19.69
C ALA A 49 11.17 2.11 -20.72
N THR A 50 12.00 3.12 -20.40
CA THR A 50 13.08 3.59 -21.27
C THR A 50 14.18 4.27 -20.46
N ALA A 51 15.10 3.49 -19.90
CA ALA A 51 16.52 3.86 -19.72
C ALA A 51 17.30 2.63 -19.22
N ALA A 52 18.40 2.32 -19.92
CA ALA A 52 19.27 1.14 -19.89
C ALA A 52 18.77 0.01 -20.83
N GLN A 53 19.26 -0.18 -22.07
CA GLN A 53 20.62 -0.03 -22.62
C GLN A 53 21.71 -0.71 -21.80
#